data_AF-A0A7C2JY69-F1
#
_entry.id   AF-A0A7C2JY69-F1
#
_cell.length_a   1.000
_cell.length_b   1.000
_cell.length_c   1.000
_cell.angle_alpha   90.00
_cell.angle_beta   90.00
_cell.angle_gamma   90.00
#
_symmetry.space_group_name_H-M   'P 1'
#
loop_
_entity.id
_entity.type
_entity.pdbx_description
1 polymer ?
#
loop_
_entity_poly.entity_id
_entity_poly.type
_entity_poly.pdbx_seq_one_letter_code
_entity_poly.pdbx_strand_id
1 'polypeptide(L)'
;MPDEPFESLRLELLRSGVSPVYVDRTIAELGEHYLDLQAAARAAGRSAAEAQREARAALGNDRAIAAAVLAHPELLRFSTRWPRVAHCLQSAITLGTIPGLPLMFCLEHRPELARWGAAVGAAATLMGAIMAALSWLIVLPLPT
;
A
#
# COMPACT_ATOMS: atom_id res chain seq x y z
N MET A 1 25.83 -1.96 -3.67
CA MET A 1 25.86 -1.66 -2.22
C MET A 1 25.64 -2.97 -1.51
N PRO A 2 26.44 -3.33 -0.49
CA PRO A 2 26.13 -4.52 0.29
C PRO A 2 24.73 -4.34 0.87
N ASP A 3 23.87 -5.35 0.69
CA ASP A 3 22.51 -5.33 1.22
C ASP A 3 22.57 -5.02 2.72
N GLU A 4 21.90 -3.96 3.16
CA GLU A 4 21.78 -3.72 4.60
C GLU A 4 21.19 -4.98 5.25
N PRO A 5 21.72 -5.42 6.40
CA PRO A 5 21.45 -6.74 6.97
C PRO A 5 19.96 -7.05 7.22
N PHE A 6 19.08 -6.05 7.12
CA PHE A 6 17.65 -6.19 7.35
C PHE A 6 16.77 -5.66 6.21
N GLU A 7 17.30 -5.38 5.02
CA GLU A 7 16.48 -4.83 3.93
C GLU A 7 15.39 -5.81 3.44
N SER A 8 15.67 -7.11 3.45
CA SER A 8 14.67 -8.15 3.17
C SER A 8 13.49 -8.09 4.13
N LEU A 9 13.78 -8.01 5.43
CA LEU A 9 12.79 -7.89 6.49
C LEU A 9 12.02 -6.57 6.39
N ARG A 10 12.73 -5.47 6.11
CA ARG A 10 12.13 -4.15 5.89
C ARG A 10 11.06 -4.19 4.79
N LEU A 11 11.40 -4.78 3.65
CA LEU A 11 10.48 -4.94 2.52
C LEU A 11 9.29 -5.85 2.87
N GLU A 12 9.52 -6.93 3.61
CA GLU A 12 8.46 -7.84 4.08
C GLU A 12 7.46 -7.15 5.01
N LEU A 13 7.94 -6.37 5.98
CA LEU A 13 7.10 -5.61 6.90
C LEU A 13 6.27 -4.54 6.17
N LEU A 14 6.89 -3.82 5.23
CA LEU A 14 6.19 -2.81 4.42
C LEU A 14 5.09 -3.43 3.55
N ARG A 15 5.38 -4.56 2.89
CA ARG A 15 4.41 -5.31 2.07
C ARG A 15 3.26 -5.86 2.90
N SER A 16 3.53 -6.22 4.14
CA SER A 16 2.53 -6.75 5.09
C SER A 16 1.68 -5.66 5.74
N GLY A 17 1.91 -4.38 5.39
CA GLY A 17 1.05 -3.27 5.78
C GLY A 17 1.40 -2.63 7.12
N VAL A 18 2.61 -2.86 7.64
CA VAL A 18 3.17 -2.13 8.79
C VAL A 18 3.39 -0.65 8.39
N SER A 19 3.21 0.27 9.33
CA SER A 19 3.46 1.69 9.11
C SER A 19 4.96 1.96 8.87
N PRO A 20 5.36 2.79 7.90
CA PRO A 20 6.78 3.07 7.63
C PRO A 20 7.56 3.52 8.86
N VAL A 21 6.95 4.36 9.71
CA VAL A 21 7.58 4.84 10.96
C VAL A 21 7.92 3.70 11.91
N TYR A 22 7.02 2.71 12.03
CA TYR A 22 7.27 1.53 12.88
C TYR A 22 8.25 0.56 12.23
N VAL A 23 8.26 0.45 10.90
CA VAL A 23 9.29 -0.32 10.19
C VAL A 23 10.67 0.27 10.46
N ASP A 24 10.88 1.55 10.20
CA ASP A 24 12.18 2.20 10.36
C ASP A 24 12.66 2.11 11.83
N ARG A 25 11.74 2.30 12.79
CA ARG A 25 12.02 2.08 14.22
C ARG A 25 12.41 0.64 14.53
N THR A 26 11.68 -0.34 14.01
CA THR A 26 11.97 -1.77 14.25
C THR A 26 13.34 -2.16 13.67
N ILE A 27 13.67 -1.69 12.47
CA ILE A 27 14.97 -1.95 11.85
C ILE A 27 16.11 -1.31 12.65
N ALA A 28 15.92 -0.08 13.14
CA ALA A 28 16.90 0.58 14.01
C ALA A 28 17.13 -0.21 15.31
N GLU A 29 16.05 -0.59 16.01
CA GLU A 29 16.12 -1.38 17.26
C GLU A 29 16.80 -2.75 17.03
N LEU A 30 16.51 -3.43 15.91
CA LEU A 30 17.19 -4.68 15.54
C LEU A 30 18.67 -4.46 15.20
N GLY A 31 18.99 -3.34 14.54
CA GLY A 31 20.36 -2.95 14.23
C GLY A 31 21.18 -2.70 15.48
N GLU A 32 20.64 -1.96 16.45
CA GLU A 32 21.26 -1.74 17.75
C GLU A 32 21.49 -3.06 18.50
N HIS A 33 20.45 -3.90 18.60
CA HIS A 33 20.58 -5.20 19.26
C HIS A 33 21.61 -6.11 18.59
N TYR A 34 21.68 -6.08 17.25
CA TYR A 34 22.69 -6.83 16.50
C TYR A 34 24.12 -6.36 16.77
N LEU A 35 24.33 -5.05 16.95
CA LEU A 35 25.63 -4.50 17.32
C LEU A 35 26.01 -4.90 18.74
N ASP A 36 25.05 -4.90 19.67
CA ASP A 36 25.27 -5.35 21.05
C ASP A 36 25.69 -6.83 21.10
N LEU A 37 25.02 -7.68 20.32
CA LEU A 37 25.36 -9.10 20.21
C LEU A 37 26.77 -9.32 19.62
N GLN A 38 27.14 -8.54 18.60
CA GLN A 38 28.49 -8.58 18.04
C GLN A 38 29.55 -8.12 19.05
N ALA A 39 29.26 -7.06 19.81
CA ALA A 39 30.17 -6.57 20.84
C ALA A 39 30.37 -7.61 21.95
N ALA A 40 29.30 -8.26 22.39
CA ALA A 40 29.36 -9.35 23.36
C ALA A 40 30.17 -10.54 22.85
N ALA A 41 29.97 -10.97 21.60
CA ALA A 41 30.73 -12.07 21.01
C ALA A 41 32.22 -11.73 20.85
N ARG A 42 32.55 -10.49 20.47
CA ARG A 42 33.95 -10.02 20.42
C ARG A 42 34.59 -9.97 21.80
N ALA A 43 33.85 -9.52 22.82
CA ALA A 43 34.32 -9.54 24.20
C ALA A 43 34.60 -10.97 24.71
N ALA A 44 33.89 -11.97 24.19
CA ALA A 44 34.15 -13.39 24.42
C ALA A 44 35.33 -13.95 23.61
N GLY A 45 36.10 -13.12 22.91
CA GLY A 45 37.29 -13.51 22.15
C GLY A 45 37.03 -14.02 20.74
N ARG A 46 35.81 -13.87 20.21
CA ARG A 46 35.48 -14.26 18.83
C ARG A 46 36.07 -13.30 17.81
N SER A 47 36.47 -13.84 16.65
CA SER A 47 36.84 -12.99 15.50
C SER A 47 35.64 -12.19 14.99
N ALA A 48 35.90 -11.12 14.23
CA ALA A 48 34.82 -10.27 13.69
C ALA A 48 33.81 -11.06 12.83
N ALA A 49 34.28 -12.01 12.01
CA ALA A 49 33.42 -12.84 11.18
C ALA A 49 32.62 -13.86 12.00
N GLU A 50 33.18 -14.41 13.08
CA GLU A 50 32.45 -15.28 14.00
C GLU A 50 31.39 -14.52 14.78
N ALA A 51 31.74 -13.35 15.32
CA ALA A 51 30.81 -12.48 16.02
C ALA A 51 29.62 -12.09 15.14
N GLN A 52 29.86 -11.80 13.86
CA GLN A 52 28.80 -11.50 12.90
C GLN A 52 27.83 -12.68 12.71
N ARG A 53 28.37 -13.91 12.50
CA ARG A 53 27.55 -15.12 12.33
C ARG A 53 26.79 -15.46 13.61
N GLU A 54 27.44 -15.38 14.76
CA GLU A 54 26.85 -15.67 16.06
C GLU A 54 25.74 -14.67 16.40
N ALA A 55 25.97 -13.37 16.18
CA ALA A 55 24.95 -12.35 16.37
C ALA A 55 23.75 -12.57 15.43
N ARG A 56 23.97 -12.97 14.16
CA ARG A 56 22.85 -13.26 13.26
C ARG A 56 22.08 -14.51 13.67
N ALA A 57 22.78 -15.55 14.12
CA ALA A 57 22.14 -16.76 14.63
C ALA A 57 21.31 -16.48 15.90
N ALA A 58 21.79 -15.60 16.78
CA ALA A 58 21.11 -15.22 18.01
C ALA A 58 19.84 -14.37 17.76
N LEU A 59 19.86 -13.49 16.76
CA LEU A 59 18.67 -12.71 16.35
C LEU A 59 17.52 -13.59 15.83
N GLY A 60 17.84 -14.78 15.32
CA GLY A 60 16.87 -15.72 14.82
C GLY A 60 16.40 -15.44 13.38
N ASN A 61 15.20 -15.92 13.06
CA ASN A 61 14.67 -15.93 11.70
C ASN A 61 13.84 -14.67 11.40
N ASP A 62 14.17 -13.96 10.32
CA ASP A 62 13.44 -12.80 9.79
C ASP A 62 11.93 -13.05 9.71
N ARG A 63 11.48 -14.23 9.27
CA ARG A 63 10.04 -14.56 9.20
C ARG A 63 9.36 -14.61 10.57
N ALA A 64 10.08 -15.11 11.57
CA ALA A 64 9.55 -15.16 12.94
C ALA A 64 9.47 -13.75 13.54
N ILE A 65 10.46 -12.91 13.25
CA ILE A 65 10.47 -11.48 13.61
C ILE A 65 9.28 -10.78 12.94
N ALA A 66 9.08 -10.98 11.63
CA ALA A 66 7.95 -10.41 10.91
C ALA A 66 6.60 -10.86 11.49
N ALA A 67 6.44 -12.15 11.78
CA ALA A 67 5.22 -12.67 12.40
C ALA A 67 4.95 -12.05 13.78
N ALA A 68 5.99 -11.85 14.59
CA ALA A 68 5.88 -11.19 15.89
C ALA A 68 5.42 -9.73 15.73
N VAL A 69 6.02 -8.97 14.81
CA VAL A 69 5.61 -7.58 14.54
C VAL A 69 4.15 -7.50 14.04
N LEU A 70 3.74 -8.43 13.17
CA LEU A 70 2.38 -8.46 12.62
C LEU A 70 1.32 -8.87 13.64
N ALA A 71 1.70 -9.51 14.75
CA ALA A 71 0.78 -9.82 15.83
C ALA A 71 0.28 -8.56 16.59
N HIS A 72 0.93 -7.41 16.37
CA HIS A 72 0.60 -6.12 16.99
C HIS A 72 -0.20 -5.21 16.02
N PRO A 73 -1.54 -5.23 16.07
CA PRO A 73 -2.39 -4.48 15.15
C PRO A 73 -2.22 -2.95 15.23
N GLU A 74 -1.66 -2.44 16.34
CA GLU A 74 -1.30 -1.04 16.54
C GLU A 74 -0.14 -0.57 15.65
N LEU A 75 0.70 -1.49 15.17
CA LEU A 75 1.83 -1.17 14.28
C LEU A 75 1.41 -1.11 12.79
N LEU A 76 0.22 -1.59 12.48
CA LEU A 76 -0.33 -1.65 11.13
C LEU A 76 -0.89 -0.30 10.69
N ARG A 77 -0.84 -0.02 9.39
CA ARG A 77 -1.52 1.16 8.81
C ARG A 77 -3.03 1.05 9.00
N PHE A 78 -3.69 2.20 9.08
CA PHE A 78 -5.15 2.27 9.20
C PHE A 78 -5.89 1.46 8.14
N SER A 79 -5.45 1.54 6.88
CA SER A 79 -6.03 0.79 5.76
C SER A 79 -5.89 -0.73 5.90
N THR A 80 -4.80 -1.19 6.51
CA THR A 80 -4.54 -2.61 6.81
C THR A 80 -5.39 -3.07 7.99
N ARG A 81 -5.52 -2.24 9.03
CA ARG A 81 -6.29 -2.54 10.24
C ARG A 81 -7.80 -2.58 10.00
N TRP A 82 -8.30 -1.71 9.11
CA TRP A 82 -9.74 -1.57 8.83
C TRP A 82 -10.01 -1.52 7.32
N PRO A 83 -9.81 -2.62 6.57
CA PRO A 83 -9.87 -2.61 5.11
C PRO A 83 -11.24 -2.20 4.57
N ARG A 84 -12.33 -2.60 5.25
CA ARG A 84 -13.69 -2.19 4.87
C ARG A 84 -13.91 -0.69 5.05
N VAL A 85 -13.46 -0.12 6.17
CA VAL A 85 -13.62 1.32 6.44
C VAL A 85 -12.80 2.14 5.47
N ALA A 86 -11.54 1.73 5.22
CA ALA A 86 -10.68 2.38 4.25
C ALA A 86 -11.27 2.31 2.83
N HIS A 87 -11.85 1.17 2.44
CA HIS A 87 -12.52 1.04 1.16
C HIS A 87 -13.75 1.96 1.07
N CYS A 88 -14.63 1.97 2.07
CA CYS A 88 -15.78 2.86 2.11
C CYS A 88 -15.37 4.35 2.04
N LEU A 89 -14.33 4.74 2.79
CA LEU A 89 -13.80 6.09 2.78
C LEU A 89 -13.24 6.46 1.39
N GLN A 90 -12.45 5.57 0.79
CA GLN A 90 -11.93 5.77 -0.56
C GLN A 90 -13.06 5.92 -1.58
N SER A 91 -14.07 5.06 -1.54
CA SER A 91 -15.25 5.15 -2.41
C SER A 91 -16.00 6.46 -2.22
N ALA A 92 -16.20 6.91 -0.98
CA ALA A 92 -16.85 8.19 -0.67
C ALA A 92 -16.05 9.38 -1.21
N ILE A 93 -14.72 9.37 -1.05
CA ILE A 93 -13.83 10.41 -1.60
C ILE A 93 -13.93 10.43 -3.12
N THR A 94 -13.83 9.27 -3.79
CA THR A 94 -13.93 9.17 -5.25
C THR A 94 -15.29 9.63 -5.77
N LEU A 95 -16.37 9.26 -5.09
CA LEU A 95 -17.72 9.69 -5.44
C LEU A 95 -17.92 11.20 -5.21
N GLY A 96 -17.22 11.79 -4.25
CA GLY A 96 -17.27 13.24 -4.02
C GLY A 96 -16.40 14.03 -5.00
N THR A 97 -15.19 13.58 -5.29
CA THR A 97 -14.22 14.33 -6.11
C THR A 97 -14.54 14.30 -7.59
N ILE A 98 -14.97 13.15 -8.13
CA ILE A 98 -15.25 12.99 -9.56
C ILE A 98 -16.38 13.92 -10.05
N PRO A 99 -17.55 14.01 -9.39
CA PRO A 99 -18.59 14.97 -9.79
C PRO A 99 -18.40 16.34 -9.12
N GLY A 100 -17.82 16.41 -7.92
CA GLY A 100 -17.72 17.64 -7.14
C GLY A 100 -16.77 18.66 -7.74
N LEU A 101 -15.62 18.24 -8.28
CA LEU A 101 -14.68 19.16 -8.93
C LEU A 101 -15.27 19.78 -10.23
N PRO A 102 -15.88 19.01 -11.15
CA PRO A 102 -16.61 19.56 -12.28
C PRO A 102 -17.79 20.45 -11.89
N LEU A 103 -18.57 20.09 -10.86
CA LEU A 103 -19.68 20.91 -10.38
C LEU A 103 -19.21 22.27 -9.86
N MET A 104 -18.15 22.28 -9.04
CA MET A 104 -17.54 23.52 -8.54
C MET A 104 -16.99 24.37 -9.69
N PHE A 105 -16.29 23.76 -10.65
CA PHE A 105 -15.79 24.43 -11.85
C PHE A 105 -16.93 25.00 -12.73
N CYS A 106 -18.02 24.25 -12.91
CA CYS A 106 -19.22 24.65 -13.63
C CYS A 106 -19.93 25.84 -12.98
N LEU A 107 -20.00 25.87 -11.65
CA LEU A 107 -20.65 26.94 -10.89
C LEU A 107 -19.90 28.28 -11.02
N GLU A 108 -18.58 28.23 -11.22
CA GLU A 108 -17.69 29.38 -11.29
C GLU A 108 -17.62 30.00 -12.71
N HIS A 109 -17.84 29.23 -13.78
CA HIS A 109 -17.65 29.66 -15.19
C HIS A 109 -18.93 29.52 -16.07
N ARG A 110 -20.10 29.85 -15.49
CA ARG A 110 -21.46 29.49 -15.96
C ARG A 110 -21.81 29.66 -17.45
N PRO A 111 -21.43 30.72 -18.20
CA PRO A 111 -21.90 30.87 -19.58
C PRO A 111 -21.11 30.04 -20.61
N GLU A 112 -19.83 29.73 -20.37
CA GLU A 112 -19.00 29.01 -21.35
C GLU A 112 -19.17 27.48 -21.26
N LEU A 113 -19.61 26.98 -20.11
CA LEU A 113 -19.76 25.56 -19.81
C LEU A 113 -21.07 24.91 -20.24
N ALA A 114 -22.13 25.68 -20.49
CA ALA A 114 -23.40 25.11 -21.00
C ALA A 114 -23.19 24.38 -22.34
N ARG A 115 -22.27 24.90 -23.16
CA ARG A 115 -21.92 24.31 -24.46
C ARG A 115 -21.03 23.07 -24.34
N TRP A 116 -20.03 23.10 -23.45
CA TRP A 116 -19.12 21.97 -23.22
C TRP A 116 -19.78 20.83 -22.45
N GLY A 117 -20.58 21.14 -21.43
CA GLY A 117 -21.34 20.15 -20.67
C GLY A 117 -22.36 19.40 -21.53
N ALA A 118 -23.03 20.09 -22.46
CA ALA A 118 -23.91 19.45 -23.43
C ALA A 118 -23.15 18.50 -24.37
N ALA A 119 -21.95 18.88 -24.82
CA ALA A 119 -21.12 18.04 -25.69
C ALA A 119 -20.58 16.79 -24.98
N VAL A 120 -20.08 16.93 -23.75
CA VAL A 120 -19.58 15.79 -22.95
C VAL A 120 -20.72 14.87 -22.55
N GLY A 121 -21.87 15.44 -22.16
CA GLY A 121 -23.09 14.68 -21.89
C GLY A 121 -23.51 13.85 -23.10
N ALA A 122 -23.61 14.46 -24.28
CA ALA A 122 -23.95 13.76 -25.51
C ALA A 122 -22.97 12.62 -25.85
N ALA A 123 -21.66 12.86 -25.69
CA ALA A 123 -20.63 11.85 -25.91
C ALA A 123 -20.74 10.67 -24.94
N ALA A 124 -21.01 10.95 -23.66
CA ALA A 124 -21.19 9.91 -22.64
C ALA A 124 -22.46 9.07 -22.92
N THR A 125 -23.56 9.70 -23.32
CA THR A 125 -24.79 8.99 -23.70
C THR A 125 -24.58 8.11 -24.93
N LEU A 126 -23.85 8.61 -25.94
CA LEU A 126 -23.50 7.83 -27.13
C LEU A 126 -22.63 6.62 -26.78
N MET A 127 -21.58 6.81 -25.97
CA MET A 127 -20.70 5.73 -25.54
C MET A 127 -21.46 4.68 -24.71
N GLY A 128 -22.32 5.12 -23.79
CA GLY A 128 -23.20 4.25 -23.01
C GLY A 128 -24.16 3.45 -23.89
N ALA A 129 -24.76 4.08 -24.91
CA ALA A 129 -25.63 3.40 -25.87
C ALA A 129 -24.90 2.35 -26.70
N ILE A 130 -23.65 2.64 -27.13
CA ILE A 130 -22.81 1.67 -27.86
C ILE A 130 -22.48 0.47 -26.96
N MET A 131 -22.04 0.71 -25.72
CA MET A 131 -21.75 -0.37 -24.76
C MET A 131 -22.99 -1.21 -24.45
N ALA A 132 -24.15 -0.58 -24.28
CA ALA A 132 -25.41 -1.29 -24.07
C ALA A 132 -25.81 -2.13 -25.30
N ALA A 133 -25.69 -1.59 -26.51
CA ALA A 133 -25.98 -2.31 -27.75
C ALA A 133 -25.04 -3.52 -27.95
N LEU A 134 -23.74 -3.36 -27.69
CA LEU A 134 -22.77 -4.46 -27.74
C LEU A 134 -23.07 -5.51 -26.68
N SER A 135 -23.40 -5.10 -25.46
CA SER A 135 -23.80 -6.02 -24.41
C SER A 135 -25.08 -6.77 -24.76
N TRP A 136 -26.03 -6.13 -25.46
CA TRP A 136 -27.26 -6.78 -25.90
C TRP A 136 -27.05 -7.76 -27.05
N LEU A 137 -26.14 -7.46 -27.98
CA LEU A 137 -25.75 -8.36 -29.07
C LEU A 137 -25.07 -9.62 -28.57
N ILE A 138 -24.38 -9.56 -27.43
CA ILE A 138 -23.78 -10.74 -26.77
C ILE A 138 -24.87 -11.61 -26.10
N VAL A 139 -25.95 -10.99 -25.60
CA VAL A 139 -27.00 -11.68 -24.83
C VAL A 139 -28.11 -12.25 -25.71
N LEU A 140 -28.38 -11.67 -26.88
CA LEU A 140 -29.37 -12.21 -27.82
C LEU A 140 -28.75 -13.35 -28.67
N PRO A 141 -29.24 -14.59 -28.56
CA PRO A 141 -28.77 -15.67 -29.42
C PRO A 141 -29.12 -15.35 -30.88
N LEU A 142 -28.13 -15.41 -31.77
CA LEU A 142 -28.37 -15.35 -33.22
C LEU A 142 -29.35 -16.48 -33.59
N PRO A 143 -30.51 -16.17 -34.21
CA PRO A 143 -31.33 -17.21 -34.82
C PRO A 143 -30.50 -17.83 -35.95
N THR A 144 -30.10 -19.09 -35.76
CA THR A 144 -29.52 -19.95 -36.80
C THR A 144 -30.51 -20.18 -37.93
#